data_AF-A0A382Q6F5-F1
#
_entry.id   AF-A0A382Q6F5-F1
#
_cell.length_a   1.000
_cell.length_b   1.000
_cell.length_c   1.000
_cell.angle_alpha   90.00
_cell.angle_beta   90.00
_cell.angle_gamma   90.00
#
_symmetry.space_group_name_H-M   'P 1'
#
loop_
_entity.id
_entity.type
_entity.pdbx_description
1 polymer ?
#
loop_
_entity_poly.entity_id
_entity_poly.type
_entity_poly.pdbx_seq_one_letter_code
_entity_poly.pdbx_strand_id
1 'polypeptide(L)' 'PVGEWLRGPLRDWAEDLLNQEKLQSQGYLNSTLIKEIWQQHLSERYDWSHHLWSVLMFQAWLDRVH' A
#
# COMPACT_ATOMS: atom_id res chain seq x y z
N PRO A 1 -8.58 -2.08 13.51
CA PRO A 1 -7.80 -0.82 13.67
C PRO A 1 -6.84 -0.52 12.50
N VAL A 2 -6.12 -1.50 11.94
CA VAL A 2 -5.15 -1.25 10.84
C VAL A 2 -5.80 -0.50 9.67
N GLY A 3 -7.02 -0.89 9.27
CA GLY A 3 -7.73 -0.19 8.20
C GLY A 3 -7.97 1.30 8.46
N GLU A 4 -8.35 1.65 9.70
CA GLU A 4 -8.55 3.04 10.12
C GLU A 4 -7.23 3.81 10.15
N TRP A 5 -6.15 3.18 10.62
CA TRP A 5 -4.83 3.80 10.61
C TRP A 5 -4.34 4.07 9.19
N LEU A 6 -4.51 3.12 8.27
CA LEU A 6 -4.16 3.28 6.86
C LEU A 6 -4.99 4.36 6.17
N ARG A 7 -6.23 4.60 6.60
CA ARG A 7 -7.06 5.71 6.07
C ARG A 7 -6.75 7.07 6.69
N GLY A 8 -6.10 7.08 7.85
CA GLY A 8 -5.78 8.31 8.60
C GLY A 8 -4.28 8.44 8.86
N PRO A 9 -3.82 8.20 10.10
CA PRO A 9 -2.46 8.56 10.55
C PRO A 9 -1.32 7.89 9.77
N LEU A 10 -1.56 6.74 9.13
CA LEU A 10 -0.57 6.02 8.32
C LEU A 10 -0.78 6.18 6.83
N ARG A 11 -1.71 7.04 6.40
CA ARG A 11 -2.07 7.19 4.99
C ARG A 11 -0.88 7.65 4.15
N ASP A 12 -0.23 8.74 4.54
CA ASP A 12 0.88 9.31 3.78
C ASP A 12 2.04 8.32 3.67
N TRP A 13 2.38 7.67 4.79
CA TRP A 13 3.38 6.60 4.82
C TRP A 13 3.03 5.44 3.86
N ALA A 14 1.75 5.04 3.80
CA ALA A 14 1.30 4.02 2.87
C ALA A 14 1.36 4.50 1.42
N GLU A 15 0.96 5.75 1.13
CA GLU A 15 1.02 6.33 -0.22
C GLU A 15 2.47 6.43 -0.74
N ASP A 16 3.43 6.76 0.13
CA ASP A 16 4.86 6.79 -0.20
C ASP A 16 5.40 5.40 -0.56
N LEU A 17 5.03 4.37 0.21
CA LEU A 17 5.43 2.99 -0.05
C LEU A 17 4.74 2.38 -1.29
N LEU A 18 3.52 2.81 -1.58
CA LEU A 18 2.73 2.34 -2.72
C LEU A 18 2.87 3.25 -3.95
N ASN A 19 3.89 4.11 -3.97
CA ASN A 19 4.15 5.00 -5.10
C ASN A 19 4.29 4.20 -6.41
N GLN A 20 3.52 4.61 -7.43
CA GLN A 20 3.39 3.87 -8.68
C GLN A 20 4.72 3.69 -9.42
N GLU A 21 5.56 4.73 -9.49
CA GLU A 21 6.86 4.68 -10.17
C GLU A 21 7.84 3.76 -9.43
N LYS A 22 7.84 3.83 -8.10
CA LYS A 22 8.63 2.94 -7.23
C LYS A 22 8.24 1.47 -7.41
N LEU A 23 6.94 1.18 -7.39
CA LEU A 23 6.46 -0.19 -7.59
C LEU A 23 6.81 -0.72 -9.00
N GLN A 24 6.74 0.13 -10.02
CA GLN A 24 7.10 -0.23 -11.39
C GLN A 24 8.59 -0.51 -11.55
N SER A 25 9.45 0.34 -10.98
CA SER A 25 10.90 0.16 -11.07
C SER A 25 11.40 -1.07 -10.33
N GLN A 26 10.78 -1.41 -9.20
CA GLN A 26 11.09 -2.62 -8.43
C GLN A 26 10.61 -3.92 -9.10
N GLY A 27 9.50 -3.88 -9.85
CA GLY A 27 9.03 -5.02 -10.64
C GLY A 27 8.43 -6.20 -9.86
N TYR A 28 8.31 -6.13 -8.53
CA TYR A 28 7.76 -7.22 -7.70
C TYR A 28 6.23 -7.24 -7.61
N LEU A 29 5.59 -6.07 -7.73
CA LEU A 29 4.15 -5.90 -7.52
C LEU A 29 3.50 -5.24 -8.73
N ASN A 30 2.26 -5.64 -9.03
CA ASN A 30 1.47 -4.97 -10.06
C ASN A 30 0.98 -3.61 -9.55
N SER A 31 1.70 -2.55 -9.92
CA SER A 31 1.40 -1.17 -9.50
C SER A 31 -0.04 -0.73 -9.79
N THR A 32 -0.63 -1.14 -10.92
CA THR A 32 -2.01 -0.81 -11.28
C THR A 32 -3.00 -1.46 -10.32
N LEU A 33 -2.85 -2.77 -10.08
CA LEU A 33 -3.72 -3.51 -9.16
C LEU A 33 -3.62 -2.97 -7.73
N ILE A 34 -2.41 -2.69 -7.26
CA ILE A 34 -2.19 -2.13 -5.92
C ILE A 34 -2.88 -0.77 -5.76
N LYS A 35 -2.79 0.09 -6.78
CA LYS A 35 -3.47 1.39 -6.78
C LYS A 35 -4.99 1.24 -6.74
N GLU A 36 -5.56 0.30 -7.49
CA GLU A 36 -6.99 0.01 -7.47
C GLU A 36 -7.46 -0.47 -6.08
N ILE A 37 -6.76 -1.44 -5.50
CA ILE A 37 -7.06 -1.97 -4.16
C ILE A 37 -6.93 -0.87 -3.10
N TRP A 38 -5.91 -0.02 -3.21
CA TRP A 38 -5.72 1.12 -2.31
C TRP A 38 -6.88 2.11 -2.38
N GLN A 39 -7.33 2.50 -3.59
CA GLN A 39 -8.48 3.37 -3.75
C GLN A 39 -9.78 2.74 -3.25
N GLN A 40 -9.99 1.44 -3.48
CA GLN A 40 -11.13 0.72 -2.91
C GLN A 40 -11.13 0.74 -1.38
N HIS A 41 -9.97 0.55 -0.75
CA HIS A 41 -9.81 0.63 0.71
C HIS A 41 -10.08 2.03 1.27
N LEU A 42 -9.57 3.05 0.61
CA LEU A 42 -9.81 4.45 0.98
C LEU A 42 -11.28 4.86 0.82
N SER A 43 -11.99 4.25 -0.13
CA SER A 43 -13.42 4.51 -0.36
C SER A 43 -14.35 3.91 0.69
N GLU A 44 -13.82 3.12 1.64
CA GLU A 44 -14.57 2.36 2.66
C GLU A 44 -15.56 1.33 2.11
N ARG A 45 -15.62 1.14 0.78
CA ARG A 45 -16.48 0.14 0.14
C ARG A 45 -16.00 -1.28 0.36
N TYR A 46 -14.70 -1.46 0.55
CA TYR A 46 -14.05 -2.76 0.76
C TYR A 46 -13.02 -2.65 1.87
N ASP A 47 -12.95 -3.66 2.73
CA ASP A 47 -11.88 -3.80 3.70
C ASP A 47 -10.74 -4.64 3.11
N TRP A 48 -9.70 -3.97 2.63
CA TRP A 48 -8.48 -4.60 2.13
C TRP A 48 -7.34 -4.56 3.16
N SER A 49 -7.62 -4.22 4.42
CA SER A 49 -6.60 -3.95 5.44
C SER A 49 -5.54 -5.04 5.54
N HIS A 50 -5.94 -6.31 5.56
CA HIS A 50 -5.01 -7.43 5.71
C HIS A 50 -4.08 -7.58 4.50
N HIS A 51 -4.63 -7.43 3.29
CA HIS A 51 -3.85 -7.55 2.04
C HIS A 51 -2.88 -6.38 1.90
N LEU A 52 -3.38 -5.16 2.11
CA LEU A 52 -2.57 -3.95 2.07
C LEU A 52 -1.48 -3.96 3.13
N TRP A 53 -1.78 -4.45 4.33
CA TRP A 53 -0.77 -4.55 5.38
C TRP A 53 0.39 -5.47 4.98
N SER A 54 0.12 -6.64 4.40
CA SER A 54 1.16 -7.54 3.90
C SER A 54 2.01 -6.88 2.80
N VAL A 55 1.37 -6.17 1.87
CA VAL A 55 2.07 -5.42 0.81
C VAL A 55 2.95 -4.32 1.40
N LEU A 56 2.43 -3.56 2.36
CA LEU A 56 3.14 -2.47 3.01
C LEU A 56 4.33 -2.97 3.83
N MET A 57 4.20 -4.10 4.54
CA MET A 57 5.32 -4.71 5.26
C MET A 57 6.41 -5.17 4.31
N PHE A 58 6.03 -5.78 3.18
CA PHE A 58 6.99 -6.14 2.13
C PHE A 58 7.70 -4.92 1.55
N GLN A 59 6.94 -3.87 1.19
CA GLN A 59 7.51 -2.62 0.66
C GLN A 59 8.41 -1.90 1.67
N ALA A 60 8.02 -1.85 2.94
CA ALA A 60 8.82 -1.23 4.00
C ALA A 60 10.12 -2.00 4.27
N TRP A 61 10.11 -3.33 4.16
CA TRP A 61 11.33 -4.13 4.23
C TRP A 61 12.23 -3.88 3.01
N LEU A 62 11.66 -3.88 1.81
CA LEU A 62 12.40 -3.68 0.57
C LEU A 62 13.08 -2.30 0.54
N ASP A 63 12.39 -1.25 0.98
CA ASP A 63 12.88 0.12 1.07
C ASP A 63 14.07 0.29 2.03
N ARG A 64 14.25 -0.63 2.98
CA ARG A 64 15.39 -0.63 3.91
C ARG A 64 16.60 -1.42 3.39
N VAL A 65 16.37 -2.36 2.49
CA VAL A 65 17.38 -3.32 2.02
C VAL A 65 17.97 -2.91 0.67
N HIS A 66 17.28 -2.04 -0.08
CA HIS A 66 17.85 -1.32 -1.22
C HIS A 66 18.43 0.02 -0.77
#